data_AF-A0A1A1VPU8-F1
#
_entry.id   AF-A0A1A1VPU8-F1
#
_cell.length_a   1.000
_cell.length_b   1.000
_cell.length_c   1.000
_cell.angle_alpha   90.00
_cell.angle_beta   90.00
_cell.angle_gamma   90.00
#
_symmetry.space_group_name_H-M   'P 1'
#
loop_
_entity.id
_entity.type
_entity.pdbx_description
1 polymer ?
#
loop_
_entity_poly.entity_id
_entity_poly.type
_entity_poly.pdbx_seq_one_letter_code
_entity_poly.pdbx_strand_id
1 'polypeptide(L)'
;MSDPITYNPGAVADFATDVASRAGQLQSIFDDTSNRTHALQEFFAGHGASGFFEAQAQMLSGLQGLIDTIRQHGQTTSHVLDSALSTDQHIAGLF
;
A
#
# COMPACT_ATOMS: atom_id res chain seq x y z
N MET A 1 8.48 37.19 -7.31
CA MET A 1 8.52 35.91 -8.04
C MET A 1 8.52 34.84 -6.97
N SER A 2 7.54 33.94 -6.97
CA SER A 2 7.49 32.84 -6.00
C SER A 2 8.63 31.87 -6.30
N ASP A 3 9.34 31.40 -5.27
CA ASP A 3 10.38 30.38 -5.45
C ASP A 3 9.78 29.15 -6.14
N PRO A 4 10.42 28.61 -7.19
CA PRO A 4 9.96 27.38 -7.81
C PRO A 4 10.00 26.24 -6.79
N ILE A 5 8.94 25.42 -6.77
CA ILE A 5 8.92 24.21 -5.95
C ILE A 5 10.10 23.35 -6.40
N THR A 6 11.10 23.21 -5.55
CA THR A 6 12.25 22.35 -5.82
C THR A 6 11.96 20.97 -5.23
N TYR A 7 11.89 19.96 -6.09
CA TYR A 7 11.72 18.57 -5.70
C TYR A 7 12.79 17.71 -6.39
N ASN A 8 13.07 16.53 -5.83
CA ASN A 8 13.97 15.55 -6.44
C ASN A 8 13.12 14.44 -7.08
N PRO A 9 12.93 14.44 -8.41
CA PRO A 9 12.07 13.47 -9.09
C PRO A 9 12.47 12.02 -8.81
N GLY A 10 13.78 11.74 -8.78
CA GLY A 10 14.29 10.40 -8.53
C GLY A 10 13.93 9.89 -7.13
N ALA A 11 14.17 10.72 -6.10
CA ALA A 11 13.83 10.34 -4.73
C ALA A 11 12.31 10.12 -4.53
N VAL A 12 11.46 10.90 -5.20
CA VAL A 12 10.00 10.73 -5.14
C VAL A 12 9.55 9.45 -5.85
N ALA A 13 10.13 9.15 -7.01
CA ALA A 13 9.84 7.90 -7.75
C ALA A 13 10.30 6.65 -6.98
N ASP A 14 11.49 6.70 -6.37
CA ASP A 14 12.03 5.63 -5.54
C ASP A 14 11.12 5.38 -4.33
N PHE A 15 10.66 6.45 -3.67
CA PHE A 15 9.73 6.35 -2.55
C PHE A 15 8.39 5.72 -2.97
N ALA A 16 7.80 6.15 -4.08
CA ALA A 16 6.56 5.56 -4.59
C ALA A 16 6.71 4.05 -4.88
N THR A 17 7.86 3.66 -5.43
CA THR A 17 8.20 2.25 -5.70
C THR A 17 8.38 1.45 -4.41
N ASP A 18 9.07 1.98 -3.40
CA ASP A 18 9.24 1.33 -2.09
C ASP A 18 7.89 1.13 -1.40
N VAL A 19 7.02 2.14 -1.41
CA VAL A 19 5.67 2.06 -0.85
C VAL A 19 4.86 0.94 -1.54
N ALA A 20 4.89 0.87 -2.87
CA ALA A 20 4.21 -0.19 -3.60
C ALA A 20 4.77 -1.59 -3.29
N SER A 21 6.10 -1.72 -3.17
CA SER A 21 6.78 -2.96 -2.79
C SER A 21 6.35 -3.44 -1.40
N ARG A 22 6.27 -2.54 -0.42
CA ARG A 22 5.79 -2.84 0.93
C ARG A 22 4.34 -3.33 0.94
N ALA A 23 3.47 -2.75 0.11
CA ALA A 23 2.10 -3.24 -0.04
C ALA A 23 2.06 -4.69 -0.55
N GLY A 24 2.94 -5.04 -1.50
CA GLY A 24 3.09 -6.40 -1.99
C GLY A 24 3.57 -7.38 -0.91
N GLN A 25 4.54 -6.97 -0.08
CA GLN A 25 5.00 -7.78 1.05
C GLN A 25 3.89 -8.03 2.07
N LEU A 26 3.08 -7.02 2.38
CA LEU A 26 1.93 -7.16 3.27
C LEU A 26 0.85 -8.08 2.69
N GLN A 27 0.64 -8.06 1.37
CA GLN A 27 -0.28 -9.01 0.70
C GLN A 27 0.20 -10.46 0.88
N SER A 28 1.50 -10.72 0.71
CA SER A 28 2.04 -12.07 0.96
C SER A 28 1.83 -12.54 2.39
N ILE A 29 1.95 -11.64 3.38
CA ILE A 29 1.68 -11.94 4.79
C ILE A 29 0.19 -12.22 5.01
N PHE A 30 -0.70 -11.45 4.38
CA PHE A 30 -2.13 -11.68 4.41
C PHE A 30 -2.48 -13.07 3.88
N ASP A 31 -1.95 -13.44 2.70
CA ASP A 31 -2.24 -14.71 2.05
C ASP A 31 -1.76 -15.91 2.89
N ASP A 32 -0.52 -15.85 3.41
CA ASP A 32 0.03 -16.90 4.29
C ASP A 32 -0.79 -17.02 5.59
N THR A 33 -1.14 -15.90 6.22
CA THR A 33 -1.92 -15.89 7.46
C THR A 33 -3.32 -16.45 7.25
N SER A 34 -4.00 -16.06 6.16
CA SER A 34 -5.33 -16.57 5.80
C SER A 34 -5.29 -18.08 5.57
N ASN A 35 -4.32 -18.56 4.79
CA ASN A 35 -4.16 -19.99 4.50
C ASN A 35 -3.91 -20.81 5.77
N ARG A 36 -3.02 -20.35 6.64
CA ARG A 36 -2.74 -21.01 7.93
C ARG A 36 -3.97 -21.00 8.84
N THR A 37 -4.72 -19.91 8.86
CA THR A 37 -5.95 -19.81 9.65
C THR A 37 -6.96 -20.85 9.19
N HIS A 38 -7.22 -20.95 7.89
CA HIS A 38 -8.13 -21.96 7.35
C HIS A 38 -7.67 -23.40 7.64
N ALA A 39 -6.37 -23.68 7.56
CA ALA A 39 -5.82 -24.99 7.89
C ALA A 39 -6.05 -25.41 9.35
N LEU A 40 -6.15 -24.46 10.29
CA LEU A 40 -6.41 -24.75 11.70
C LEU A 40 -7.86 -25.14 11.99
N GLN A 41 -8.79 -24.83 11.08
CA GLN A 41 -10.23 -25.02 11.27
C GLN A 41 -10.62 -26.49 11.46
N GLU A 42 -9.82 -27.41 10.92
CA GLU A 42 -10.02 -28.86 11.07
C GLU A 42 -9.57 -29.40 12.44
N PHE A 43 -8.73 -28.67 13.18
CA PHE A 43 -8.05 -29.18 14.39
C PHE A 43 -8.56 -28.59 15.71
N PHE A 44 -9.34 -27.51 15.67
CA PHE A 44 -9.84 -26.85 16.88
C PHE A 44 -11.31 -26.42 16.71
N ALA A 45 -12.18 -26.93 17.58
CA ALA A 45 -13.62 -26.68 17.60
C ALA A 45 -14.10 -26.22 18.99
N GLY A 46 -15.29 -25.59 19.05
CA GLY A 46 -15.89 -25.05 20.28
C GLY A 46 -15.74 -23.53 20.42
N HIS A 47 -16.18 -22.96 21.55
CA HIS A 47 -16.26 -21.50 21.74
C HIS A 47 -14.90 -20.76 21.66
N GLY A 48 -13.80 -21.40 22.05
CA GLY A 48 -12.47 -20.81 21.87
C GLY A 48 -12.09 -20.70 20.38
N ALA A 49 -12.55 -21.64 19.55
CA ALA A 49 -12.30 -21.66 18.11
C ALA A 49 -13.07 -20.55 17.42
N SER A 50 -14.35 -20.36 17.77
CA SER A 50 -15.16 -19.29 17.19
C SER A 50 -14.57 -17.90 17.47
N GLY A 51 -14.14 -17.64 18.72
CA GLY A 51 -13.54 -16.35 19.06
C GLY A 51 -12.21 -16.09 18.36
N PHE A 52 -11.37 -17.13 18.23
CA PHE A 52 -10.12 -17.03 17.47
C PHE A 52 -10.37 -16.73 15.99
N PHE A 53 -11.28 -17.45 15.33
CA PHE A 53 -11.57 -17.25 13.91
C PHE A 53 -12.23 -15.89 13.63
N GLU A 54 -13.07 -15.40 14.55
CA GLU A 54 -13.65 -14.07 14.46
C GLU A 54 -12.56 -12.98 14.56
N ALA A 55 -11.67 -13.09 15.55
CA ALA A 55 -10.54 -12.17 15.69
C ALA A 55 -9.62 -12.22 14.46
N GLN A 56 -9.35 -13.42 13.91
CA GLN A 56 -8.58 -13.56 12.68
C GLN A 56 -9.26 -12.90 11.48
N ALA A 57 -10.57 -13.06 11.32
CA ALA A 57 -11.30 -12.40 10.23
C ALA A 57 -11.22 -10.87 10.34
N GLN A 58 -11.34 -10.33 11.56
CA GLN A 58 -11.21 -8.89 11.80
C GLN A 58 -9.79 -8.39 11.47
N MET A 59 -8.74 -9.10 11.93
CA MET A 59 -7.36 -8.70 11.66
C MET A 59 -7.01 -8.80 10.18
N LEU A 60 -7.44 -9.85 9.47
CA LEU A 60 -7.24 -9.98 8.03
C LEU A 60 -7.96 -8.86 7.28
N SER A 61 -9.20 -8.54 7.64
CA SER A 61 -9.94 -7.42 7.04
C SER A 61 -9.22 -6.08 7.24
N GLY A 62 -8.74 -5.81 8.46
CA GLY A 62 -7.95 -4.60 8.75
C GLY A 62 -6.63 -4.54 7.96
N LEU A 63 -5.94 -5.67 7.83
CA LEU A 63 -4.71 -5.77 7.05
C LEU A 63 -4.97 -5.52 5.56
N GLN A 64 -6.06 -6.06 5.00
CA GLN A 64 -6.45 -5.78 3.62
C GLN A 64 -6.66 -4.28 3.40
N GLY A 65 -7.39 -3.60 4.29
CA GLY A 65 -7.58 -2.16 4.21
C GLY A 65 -6.27 -1.36 4.30
N LEU A 66 -5.34 -1.80 5.15
CA LEU A 66 -3.99 -1.20 5.22
C LEU A 66 -3.23 -1.37 3.91
N ILE A 67 -3.24 -2.57 3.33
CA ILE A 67 -2.58 -2.86 2.05
C ILE A 67 -3.14 -1.95 0.95
N ASP A 68 -4.46 -1.83 0.85
CA ASP A 68 -5.12 -1.00 -0.15
C ASP A 68 -4.75 0.49 0.01
N THR A 69 -4.70 0.97 1.26
CA THR A 69 -4.28 2.34 1.59
C THR A 69 -2.83 2.60 1.15
N ILE A 70 -1.93 1.65 1.40
CA ILE A 70 -0.51 1.78 1.01
C ILE A 70 -0.37 1.76 -0.52
N ARG A 71 -1.09 0.89 -1.23
CA ARG A 71 -1.09 0.91 -2.71
C ARG A 71 -1.56 2.25 -3.25
N GLN A 72 -2.68 2.77 -2.71
CA GLN A 72 -3.20 4.07 -3.11
C GLN A 72 -2.20 5.18 -2.83
N HIS A 73 -1.48 5.13 -1.71
CA HIS A 73 -0.44 6.10 -1.39
C HIS A 73 0.66 6.12 -2.46
N GLY A 74 1.19 4.96 -2.85
CA GLY A 74 2.20 4.87 -3.90
C GLY A 74 1.70 5.43 -5.23
N GLN A 75 0.48 5.08 -5.64
CA GLN A 75 -0.15 5.59 -6.86
C GLN A 75 -0.31 7.11 -6.85
N THR A 76 -0.78 7.67 -5.73
CA THR A 76 -0.96 9.12 -5.58
C THR A 76 0.40 9.84 -5.66
N THR A 77 1.44 9.31 -5.02
CA THR A 77 2.79 9.88 -5.10
C THR A 77 3.30 9.91 -6.54
N SER A 78 3.18 8.79 -7.28
CA SER A 78 3.56 8.75 -8.69
C SER A 78 2.75 9.73 -9.54
N HIS A 79 1.44 9.80 -9.34
CA HIS A 79 0.57 10.71 -10.09
C HIS A 79 0.92 12.19 -9.88
N VAL A 80 1.23 12.57 -8.63
CA VAL A 80 1.68 13.93 -8.31
C VAL A 80 3.03 14.22 -8.96
N LEU A 81 3.97 13.27 -8.95
CA LEU A 81 5.25 13.42 -9.62
C LEU A 81 5.10 13.63 -11.13
N ASP A 82 4.29 12.79 -11.80
CA ASP A 82 4.03 12.92 -13.24
C ASP A 82 3.42 14.28 -13.58
N SER A 83 2.49 14.75 -12.75
CA SER A 83 1.85 16.07 -12.91
C SER A 83 2.86 17.21 -12.75
N ALA A 84 3.78 17.11 -11.80
CA ALA A 84 4.84 18.09 -11.59
C ALA A 84 5.79 18.14 -12.79
N LEU A 85 6.27 16.99 -13.25
CA LEU A 85 7.16 16.90 -14.42
C LEU A 85 6.50 17.42 -15.70
N SER A 86 5.23 17.08 -15.92
CA SER A 86 4.46 17.59 -17.06
C SER A 86 4.30 19.12 -17.00
N THR A 87 4.12 19.67 -15.80
CA THR A 87 4.00 21.13 -15.61
C THR A 87 5.33 21.82 -15.92
N ASP A 88 6.45 21.27 -15.44
CA ASP A 88 7.79 21.82 -15.68
C ASP A 88 8.13 21.80 -17.18
N GLN A 89 7.81 20.71 -17.89
CA GLN A 89 8.01 20.61 -19.34
C GLN A 89 7.16 21.63 -20.11
N HIS A 90 5.90 21.82 -19.70
CA HIS A 90 5.02 22.80 -20.32
C HIS A 90 5.55 24.23 -20.13
N ILE A 91 6.02 24.58 -18.93
CA ILE A 91 6.60 25.90 -18.65
C ILE A 91 7.91 26.10 -19.42
N ALA A 92 8.77 25.08 -19.51
CA ALA A 92 10.02 25.16 -20.26
C ALA A 92 9.78 25.38 -21.77
N GLY A 93 8.66 24.92 -22.33
CA GLY A 93 8.30 25.16 -23.73
C GLY A 93 7.75 26.57 -24.03
N LEU A 94 7.50 27.41 -23.02
CA LEU A 94 7.02 28.78 -23.18
C LEU A 94 8.14 29.83 -23.29
N PHE A 95 9.39 29.44 -23.04
CA PHE A 95 10.57 30.32 -23.01
C PHE A 95 11.73 29.74 -23.83
#